data_AF-A0A447TII3-F1
#
_entry.id   AF-A0A447TII3-F1
#
_cell.length_a   1.000
_cell.length_b   1.000
_cell.length_c   1.000
_cell.angle_alpha   90.00
_cell.angle_beta   90.00
_cell.angle_gamma   90.00
#
_symmetry.space_group_name_H-M   'P 1'
#
loop_
_entity.id
_entity.type
_entity.pdbx_description
1 polymer ?
#
loop_
_entity_poly.entity_id
_entity_poly.type
_entity_poly.pdbx_seq_one_letter_code
_entity_poly.pdbx_strand_id
1 'polypeptide(L)'
;MTWLSELIWRDFYQQVLWHRPDAAKHAFKPEYDALPFPNDLEWFDAWREGRTGYPLVDAAMRQLNRSGYMHNRLRMVAASFLVKDLLIDWRWGEQYFAEKLLDFDLAANNGGWQWAASTGCDAQPYFRIFNPVSQSEKFDPTAASSAVTCRSWRRCRTS
;
A
#
# COMPACT_ATOMS: atom_id res chain seq x y z
N MET A 1 -0.70 -18.98 17.80
CA MET A 1 0.05 -17.94 18.54
C MET A 1 0.23 -16.68 17.69
N THR A 2 -0.85 -16.13 17.13
CA THR A 2 -0.77 -15.08 16.09
C THR A 2 -0.53 -13.69 16.68
N TRP A 3 -1.02 -13.42 17.89
CA TRP A 3 -0.89 -12.11 18.55
C TRP A 3 0.54 -11.78 18.99
N LEU A 4 1.31 -12.80 19.44
CA LEU A 4 2.71 -12.60 19.82
C LEU A 4 3.57 -12.20 18.61
N SER A 5 3.30 -12.77 17.44
CA SER A 5 3.98 -12.39 16.20
C SER A 5 3.72 -10.93 15.83
N GLU A 6 2.48 -10.42 15.98
CA GLU A 6 2.16 -9.02 15.70
C GLU A 6 2.91 -8.07 16.65
N LEU A 7 3.06 -8.44 17.93
CA LEU A 7 3.88 -7.67 18.88
C LEU A 7 5.36 -7.66 18.52
N ILE A 8 5.90 -8.82 18.10
CA ILE A 8 7.30 -8.91 17.66
C ILE A 8 7.54 -8.00 16.45
N TRP A 9 6.61 -7.96 15.49
CA TRP A 9 6.71 -7.05 14.33
C TRP A 9 6.69 -5.59 14.74
N ARG A 10 5.83 -5.20 15.68
CA ARG A 10 5.81 -3.83 16.22
C ARG A 10 7.16 -3.46 16.82
N ASP A 11 7.68 -4.30 17.72
CA ASP A 11 8.94 -4.04 18.41
C ASP A 11 10.13 -4.05 17.43
N PHE A 12 10.09 -4.91 16.41
CA PHE A 12 11.08 -4.94 15.33
C PHE A 12 11.10 -3.62 14.54
N TYR A 13 9.95 -3.10 14.12
CA TYR A 13 9.90 -1.83 13.38
C TYR A 13 10.41 -0.66 14.22
N GLN A 14 10.12 -0.65 15.52
CA GLN A 14 10.67 0.37 16.43
C GLN A 14 12.19 0.28 16.55
N GLN A 15 12.75 -0.93 16.66
CA GLN A 15 14.21 -1.13 16.69
C GLN A 15 14.87 -0.68 15.39
N VAL A 16 14.29 -1.01 14.23
CA VAL A 16 14.80 -0.58 12.93
C VAL A 16 14.85 0.95 12.85
N LEU A 17 13.77 1.63 13.25
CA LEU A 17 13.71 3.09 13.22
C LEU A 17 14.68 3.72 14.23
N TRP A 18 14.89 3.11 15.39
CA TRP A 18 15.86 3.55 16.38
C TRP A 18 17.30 3.48 15.84
N HIS A 19 17.66 2.39 15.18
CA HIS A 19 19.00 2.21 14.61
C HIS A 19 19.22 2.97 13.31
N ARG A 20 18.14 3.27 12.56
CA ARG A 20 18.15 3.95 11.26
C ARG A 20 17.02 4.99 11.20
N PRO A 21 17.17 6.13 11.90
CA PRO A 21 16.14 7.17 11.92
C PRO A 21 15.94 7.84 10.56
N ASP A 22 16.93 7.75 9.67
CA ASP A 22 16.87 8.17 8.27
C ASP A 22 15.81 7.39 7.47
N ALA A 23 15.56 6.13 7.82
CA ALA A 23 14.53 5.30 7.21
C ALA A 23 13.11 5.87 7.40
N ALA A 24 12.90 6.81 8.33
CA ALA A 24 11.63 7.52 8.49
C ALA A 24 11.23 8.32 7.24
N LYS A 25 12.21 8.82 6.47
CA LYS A 25 12.01 9.73 5.34
C LYS A 25 12.56 9.17 4.02
N HIS A 26 13.53 8.27 4.13
CA HIS A 26 14.23 7.66 3.01
C HIS A 26 13.93 6.17 2.93
N ALA A 27 14.05 5.60 1.74
CA ALA A 27 14.07 4.16 1.58
C ALA A 27 15.24 3.57 2.39
N PHE A 28 15.03 2.40 3.00
CA PHE A 28 16.07 1.72 3.77
C PHE A 28 17.34 1.46 2.93
N LYS A 29 17.16 1.20 1.63
CA LYS A 29 18.25 1.19 0.64
C LYS A 29 18.23 2.48 -0.19
N PRO A 30 19.29 3.31 -0.14
CA PRO A 30 19.36 4.58 -0.86
C PRO A 30 19.17 4.47 -2.37
N GLU A 31 19.52 3.33 -2.96
CA GLU A 31 19.33 3.05 -4.40
C GLU A 31 17.87 3.18 -4.85
N TYR A 32 16.92 2.91 -3.95
CA TYR A 32 15.50 3.00 -4.26
C TYR A 32 14.91 4.41 -4.08
N ASP A 33 15.63 5.33 -3.44
CA ASP A 33 15.23 6.75 -3.39
C ASP A 33 15.30 7.41 -4.77
N ALA A 34 16.14 6.89 -5.66
CA ALA A 34 16.34 7.39 -7.02
C ALA A 34 15.37 6.79 -8.06
N LEU A 35 14.40 5.96 -7.63
CA LEU A 35 13.44 5.37 -8.56
C LEU A 35 12.54 6.46 -9.17
N PRO A 36 12.42 6.51 -10.52
CA PRO A 36 11.55 7.47 -11.18
C PRO A 36 10.09 7.03 -11.02
N PHE A 37 9.33 7.75 -10.19
CA PHE A 37 7.88 7.59 -10.07
C PHE A 37 7.17 8.65 -10.94
N PRO A 38 6.30 8.26 -11.89
CA PRO A 38 5.51 9.19 -12.69
C PRO A 38 4.63 10.14 -11.86
N ASN A 39 4.18 9.70 -10.68
CA ASN A 39 3.44 10.53 -9.70
C ASN A 39 2.24 11.27 -10.31
N ASP A 40 1.40 10.55 -11.05
CA ASP A 40 0.18 11.12 -11.61
C ASP A 40 -0.83 11.48 -10.50
N LEU A 41 -1.11 12.78 -10.37
CA LEU A 41 -2.00 13.34 -9.35
C LEU A 41 -3.45 12.86 -9.49
N GLU A 42 -3.95 12.67 -10.72
CA GLU A 42 -5.33 12.24 -10.92
C GLU A 42 -5.53 10.81 -10.41
N TRP A 43 -4.52 9.96 -10.61
CA TRP A 43 -4.54 8.59 -10.13
C TRP A 43 -4.37 8.51 -8.62
N PHE A 44 -3.54 9.39 -8.06
CA PHE A 44 -3.44 9.52 -6.61
C PHE A 44 -4.78 9.90 -6.00
N ASP A 45 -5.48 10.87 -6.57
CA ASP A 45 -6.78 11.34 -6.10
C ASP A 45 -7.86 10.27 -6.20
N ALA A 46 -7.88 9.55 -7.33
CA ALA A 46 -8.75 8.39 -7.49
C ALA A 46 -8.48 7.31 -6.42
N TRP A 47 -7.21 7.08 -6.05
CA TRP A 47 -6.86 6.16 -4.97
C TRP A 47 -7.29 6.68 -3.59
N ARG A 48 -6.99 7.96 -3.27
CA ARG A 48 -7.38 8.59 -2.00
C ARG A 48 -8.87 8.49 -1.76
N GLU A 49 -9.68 8.69 -2.80
CA GLU A 49 -11.14 8.70 -2.71
C GLU A 49 -11.78 7.32 -2.94
N GLY A 50 -11.00 6.29 -3.26
CA GLY A 50 -11.50 4.94 -3.55
C GLY A 50 -12.39 4.90 -4.79
N ARG A 51 -11.92 5.47 -5.90
CA ARG A 51 -12.54 5.46 -7.25
C ARG A 51 -11.61 4.84 -8.31
N THR A 52 -10.74 3.92 -7.90
CA THR A 52 -9.77 3.26 -8.78
C THR A 52 -10.44 2.29 -9.75
N GLY A 53 -11.68 1.85 -9.46
CA GLY A 53 -12.38 0.82 -10.23
C GLY A 53 -12.01 -0.60 -9.81
N TYR A 54 -11.18 -0.75 -8.77
CA TYR A 54 -10.85 -2.03 -8.14
C TYR A 54 -11.63 -2.16 -6.83
N PRO A 55 -12.68 -3.01 -6.76
CA PRO A 55 -13.60 -3.05 -5.64
C PRO A 55 -12.94 -3.22 -4.26
N LEU A 56 -11.89 -4.06 -4.18
CA LEU A 56 -11.18 -4.31 -2.94
C LEU A 56 -10.39 -3.08 -2.44
N VAL A 57 -9.69 -2.39 -3.35
CA VAL A 57 -8.93 -1.19 -3.03
C VAL A 57 -9.88 -0.04 -2.72
N ASP A 58 -10.93 0.12 -3.51
CA ASP A 58 -11.95 1.14 -3.31
C ASP A 58 -12.69 0.96 -1.97
N ALA A 59 -13.04 -0.28 -1.61
CA ALA A 59 -13.64 -0.59 -0.32
C ALA A 59 -12.68 -0.26 0.84
N ALA A 60 -11.41 -0.62 0.73
CA ALA A 60 -10.40 -0.31 1.73
C ALA A 60 -10.26 1.20 1.95
N MET A 61 -10.06 1.96 0.87
CA MET A 61 -9.86 3.42 0.96
C MET A 61 -11.10 4.14 1.48
N ARG A 62 -12.31 3.71 1.06
CA ARG A 62 -13.58 4.22 1.61
C ARG A 62 -13.77 3.85 3.08
N GLN A 63 -13.30 2.68 3.52
CA GLN A 63 -13.31 2.31 4.93
C GLN A 63 -12.41 3.25 5.73
N LEU A 64 -11.14 3.41 5.32
CA LEU A 64 -10.19 4.32 5.96
C LEU A 64 -10.75 5.74 6.09
N ASN A 65 -11.30 6.29 5.01
CA ASN A 65 -11.81 7.66 5.01
C ASN A 65 -13.03 7.87 5.92
N ARG A 66 -13.80 6.81 6.20
CA ARG A 66 -15.01 6.90 7.05
C ARG A 66 -14.72 6.58 8.51
N SER A 67 -13.94 5.54 8.79
CA SER A 67 -13.73 5.05 10.16
C SER A 67 -12.39 5.45 10.76
N GLY A 68 -11.44 5.94 9.96
CA GLY A 68 -10.06 6.20 10.42
C GLY A 68 -9.31 4.93 10.85
N TYR A 69 -9.82 3.77 10.45
CA TYR A 69 -9.25 2.46 10.73
C TYR A 69 -9.27 1.62 9.46
N MET A 70 -8.18 0.91 9.21
CA MET A 70 -8.07 -0.05 8.13
C MET A 70 -7.40 -1.32 8.65
N HIS A 71 -7.95 -2.48 8.31
CA HIS A 71 -7.33 -3.76 8.67
C HIS A 71 -5.94 -3.90 8.02
N ASN A 72 -4.96 -4.49 8.72
CA ASN A 72 -3.56 -4.57 8.28
C ASN A 72 -3.42 -5.17 6.87
N ARG A 73 -4.17 -6.23 6.56
CA ARG A 73 -4.18 -6.85 5.22
C ARG A 73 -4.62 -5.88 4.12
N LEU A 74 -5.62 -5.03 4.41
CA LEU A 74 -6.11 -4.04 3.46
C LEU A 74 -5.10 -2.90 3.29
N ARG A 75 -4.37 -2.53 4.35
CA ARG A 75 -3.26 -1.57 4.27
C ARG A 75 -2.20 -2.07 3.29
N MET A 76 -1.80 -3.34 3.40
CA MET A 76 -0.83 -3.95 2.49
C MET A 76 -1.30 -3.96 1.02
N VAL A 77 -2.57 -4.27 0.78
CA VAL A 77 -3.15 -4.30 -0.58
C VAL A 77 -3.23 -2.89 -1.16
N ALA A 78 -3.75 -1.92 -0.41
CA ALA A 78 -3.86 -0.53 -0.85
C ALA A 78 -2.50 0.11 -1.12
N ALA A 79 -1.51 -0.15 -0.25
CA ALA A 79 -0.14 0.33 -0.41
C ALA A 79 0.56 -0.32 -1.62
N SER A 80 0.45 -1.64 -1.78
CA SER A 80 1.02 -2.33 -2.95
C SER A 80 0.40 -1.83 -4.25
N PHE A 81 -0.89 -1.55 -4.27
CA PHE A 81 -1.58 -1.02 -5.46
C PHE A 81 -1.06 0.37 -5.82
N LEU A 82 -0.90 1.26 -4.84
CA LEU A 82 -0.37 2.60 -5.06
C LEU A 82 1.03 2.55 -5.71
N VAL A 83 1.93 1.73 -5.15
CA VAL A 83 3.33 1.72 -5.60
C VAL A 83 3.54 0.90 -6.86
N LYS A 84 2.87 -0.25 -7.02
CA LYS A 84 3.16 -1.20 -8.11
C LYS A 84 2.20 -1.08 -9.29
N ASP A 85 0.94 -0.75 -9.05
CA ASP A 85 -0.06 -0.60 -10.10
C ASP A 85 -0.10 0.84 -10.62
N LEU A 86 -0.14 1.82 -9.72
CA LEU A 86 -0.20 3.25 -10.05
C LEU A 86 1.19 3.89 -10.26
N LEU A 87 2.26 3.24 -9.79
CA LEU A 87 3.63 3.75 -9.88
C LEU A 87 3.77 5.14 -9.21
N ILE A 88 3.10 5.32 -8.08
CA ILE A 88 3.16 6.54 -7.28
C ILE A 88 4.14 6.33 -6.12
N ASP A 89 4.88 7.38 -5.78
CA ASP A 89 5.82 7.38 -4.65
C ASP A 89 5.08 6.97 -3.37
N TRP A 90 5.60 5.93 -2.71
CA TRP A 90 5.08 5.39 -1.46
C TRP A 90 5.01 6.43 -0.35
N ARG A 91 5.87 7.47 -0.39
CA ARG A 91 5.86 8.58 0.58
C ARG A 91 4.54 9.35 0.57
N TRP A 92 3.88 9.46 -0.59
CA TRP A 92 2.58 10.14 -0.68
C TRP A 92 1.49 9.32 0.01
N GLY A 93 1.53 8.00 -0.16
CA GLY A 93 0.63 7.09 0.53
C GLY A 93 0.88 7.03 2.04
N GLU A 94 2.16 7.03 2.44
CA GLU A 94 2.60 7.06 3.84
C GLU A 94 2.03 8.28 4.56
N GLN A 95 2.20 9.47 3.97
CA GLN A 95 1.64 10.72 4.48
C GLN A 95 0.12 10.70 4.56
N TYR A 96 -0.55 10.21 3.51
CA TYR A 96 -2.01 10.11 3.52
C TYR A 96 -2.53 9.18 4.62
N PHE A 97 -1.83 8.07 4.87
CA PHE A 97 -2.16 7.14 5.96
C PHE A 97 -1.91 7.79 7.32
N ALA A 98 -0.84 8.57 7.48
CA ALA A 98 -0.56 9.34 8.69
C ALA A 98 -1.66 10.35 9.03
N GLU A 99 -2.28 10.96 8.02
CA GLU A 99 -3.38 11.91 8.21
C GLU A 99 -4.73 11.25 8.56
N LYS A 100 -4.95 10.00 8.13
CA LYS A 100 -6.27 9.34 8.23
C LYS A 100 -6.36 8.28 9.32
N LEU A 101 -5.27 7.62 9.67
CA LEU A 101 -5.28 6.54 10.64
C LEU A 101 -5.32 7.08 12.07
N LEU A 102 -6.34 6.68 12.82
CA LEU A 102 -6.46 7.00 14.25
C LEU A 102 -5.47 6.19 15.10
N ASP A 103 -5.06 5.02 14.62
CA ASP A 103 -4.08 4.14 15.22
C ASP A 103 -2.69 4.29 14.59
N PHE A 104 -2.37 5.50 14.13
CA PHE A 104 -1.10 5.77 13.48
C PHE A 104 0.09 5.54 14.42
N ASP A 105 0.98 4.64 14.00
CA ASP A 105 2.31 4.44 14.58
C ASP A 105 3.34 4.62 13.45
N LEU A 106 4.27 5.56 13.64
CA LEU A 106 5.24 5.94 12.62
C LEU A 106 6.10 4.74 12.20
N ALA A 107 6.55 3.91 13.15
CA ALA A 107 7.44 2.79 12.86
C ALA A 107 6.71 1.70 12.08
N ALA A 108 5.50 1.33 12.51
CA ALA A 108 4.68 0.34 11.84
C ALA A 108 4.18 0.81 10.47
N ASN A 109 3.79 2.09 10.33
CA ASN A 109 3.37 2.66 9.05
C ASN A 109 4.54 2.69 8.07
N ASN A 110 5.66 3.30 8.46
CA ASN A 110 6.84 3.41 7.61
C ASN A 110 7.35 2.02 7.20
N GLY A 111 7.49 1.10 8.16
CA GLY A 111 7.90 -0.28 7.89
C GLY A 111 6.97 -1.02 6.92
N GLY A 112 5.65 -0.87 7.10
CA GLY A 112 4.65 -1.46 6.22
C GLY A 112 4.67 -0.88 4.80
N TRP A 113 4.85 0.43 4.66
CA TRP A 113 5.00 1.09 3.35
C TRP A 113 6.27 0.69 2.64
N GLN A 114 7.40 0.62 3.35
CA GLN A 114 8.67 0.16 2.79
C GLN A 114 8.61 -1.33 2.38
N TRP A 115 7.89 -2.16 3.14
CA TRP A 115 7.64 -3.55 2.79
C TRP A 115 6.79 -3.67 1.51
N ALA A 116 5.70 -2.90 1.42
CA ALA A 116 4.80 -2.90 0.26
C ALA A 116 5.47 -2.33 -1.01
N ALA A 117 6.32 -1.31 -0.84
CA ALA A 117 7.09 -0.70 -1.90
C ALA A 117 8.32 -1.52 -2.33
N SER A 118 8.60 -2.64 -1.66
CA SER A 118 9.80 -3.44 -1.88
C SER A 118 11.11 -2.67 -1.64
N THR A 119 11.07 -1.61 -0.83
CA THR A 119 12.20 -0.72 -0.51
C THR A 119 12.79 -0.95 0.89
N GLY A 120 12.13 -1.75 1.73
CA GLY A 120 12.50 -2.04 3.12
C GLY A 120 13.54 -3.15 3.34
N CYS A 121 13.90 -3.37 4.61
CA CYS A 121 14.86 -4.37 5.05
C CYS A 121 14.41 -5.83 4.78
N ASP A 122 13.09 -6.09 4.80
CA ASP A 122 12.45 -7.37 4.42
C ASP A 122 11.56 -7.17 3.18
N ALA A 123 12.11 -6.58 2.13
CA ALA A 123 11.38 -6.29 0.91
C ALA A 123 10.90 -7.58 0.21
N GLN A 124 9.62 -7.64 -0.17
CA GLN A 124 9.19 -8.59 -1.19
C GLN A 124 9.97 -8.33 -2.50
N PRO A 125 10.36 -9.36 -3.26
CA PRO A 125 11.05 -9.15 -4.53
C PRO A 125 10.22 -8.25 -5.47
N TYR A 126 10.87 -7.27 -6.11
CA TYR A 126 10.24 -6.25 -6.95
C TYR A 126 9.33 -6.80 -8.06
N PHE A 127 9.60 -8.02 -8.54
CA PHE A 127 8.83 -8.70 -9.59
C PHE A 127 7.53 -9.35 -9.11
N ARG A 128 7.25 -9.39 -7.80
CA ARG A 128 6.01 -9.94 -7.26
C ARG A 128 4.93 -8.87 -7.28
N ILE A 129 4.21 -8.81 -8.40
CA ILE A 129 3.03 -7.97 -8.61
C ILE A 129 1.82 -8.77 -8.11
N PHE A 130 1.11 -8.23 -7.12
CA PHE A 130 -0.17 -8.80 -6.70
C PHE A 130 -1.19 -8.55 -7.81
N ASN A 131 -1.65 -9.60 -8.50
CA ASN A 131 -2.77 -9.44 -9.43
C ASN A 131 -4.06 -9.21 -8.61
N PRO A 132 -4.70 -8.02 -8.71
CA PRO A 132 -5.85 -7.67 -7.88
C PRO A 132 -7.04 -8.63 -8.11
N VAL A 133 -7.15 -9.17 -9.32
CA VAL A 133 -8.25 -10.07 -9.75
C VAL A 133 -8.15 -11.43 -9.06
N SER A 134 -6.95 -11.99 -8.92
CA SER A 134 -6.77 -13.30 -8.26
C SER A 134 -6.82 -13.19 -6.73
N GLN A 135 -6.61 -12.00 -6.17
CA GLN A 135 -6.83 -11.74 -4.73
C GLN A 135 -8.32 -11.62 -4.40
N SER A 136 -9.13 -10.99 -5.27
CA SER A 136 -10.59 -10.95 -5.08
C SER A 136 -11.23 -12.34 -5.12
N GLU A 137 -10.79 -13.21 -6.04
CA GLU A 137 -11.33 -14.58 -6.16
C GLU A 137 -10.99 -15.48 -4.96
N LYS A 138 -9.85 -15.25 -4.31
CA LYS A 138 -9.43 -16.02 -3.11
C LYS A 138 -10.14 -15.61 -1.83
N PHE A 139 -10.68 -14.41 -1.75
CA PHE A 139 -11.21 -13.85 -0.50
C PHE A 139 -12.72 -13.56 -0.54
N ASP A 140 -13.35 -13.51 -1.72
CA ASP A 140 -14.78 -13.23 -1.82
C ASP A 140 -15.43 -13.98 -3.00
N PRO A 141 -15.91 -15.23 -2.81
CA PRO A 141 -16.53 -16.03 -3.87
C PRO A 141 -17.83 -15.44 -4.45
N THR A 142 -18.39 -14.39 -3.84
CA THR A 142 -19.75 -13.88 -4.12
C THR A 142 -19.81 -12.56 -4.90
N ALA A 143 -18.69 -11.91 -5.22
CA ALA A 143 -18.68 -10.60 -5.89
C ALA A 143 -18.58 -10.64 -7.44
N ALA A 144 -18.90 -11.77 -8.08
CA ALA A 144 -18.63 -12.01 -9.50
C ALA A 144 -19.52 -11.25 -10.52
N SER A 145 -20.45 -10.38 -10.11
CA SER A 145 -21.46 -9.80 -11.03
C SER A 145 -21.29 -8.31 -11.37
N SER A 146 -20.24 -7.62 -10.92
CA SER A 146 -20.03 -6.18 -11.21
C SER A 146 -18.69 -5.85 -11.88
N ALA A 147 -18.16 -6.77 -12.70
CA ALA A 147 -16.94 -6.56 -13.49
C ALA A 147 -17.17 -5.73 -14.77
N VAL A 148 -17.88 -4.60 -14.65
CA VAL A 148 -17.90 -3.55 -15.68
C VAL A 148 -17.00 -2.42 -15.16
N THR A 149 -16.10 -1.92 -16.01
CA THR A 149 -15.16 -0.77 -15.82
C THR A 149 -13.69 -1.08 -15.50
N CYS A 150 -13.12 -2.22 -15.95
CA CYS A 150 -11.67 -2.50 -15.84
C CYS A 150 -10.90 -2.43 -17.19
N ARG A 151 -11.49 -1.88 -18.26
CA ARG A 151 -10.85 -1.88 -19.61
C ARG A 151 -10.08 -0.61 -19.99
N SER A 152 -10.25 0.52 -19.32
CA SER A 152 -9.53 1.77 -19.67
C SER A 152 -8.08 1.76 -19.18
N TRP A 153 -7.84 1.33 -17.94
CA TRP A 153 -6.54 1.49 -17.27
C TRP A 153 -5.42 0.58 -17.82
N ARG A 154 -5.74 -0.62 -18.33
CA ARG A 154 -4.73 -1.49 -18.97
C ARG A 154 -4.26 -1.00 -20.35
N ARG A 155 -5.04 -0.16 -21.05
CA ARG A 155 -4.70 0.31 -22.40
C ARG A 155 -3.61 1.39 -22.41
N CYS A 156 -3.43 2.15 -21.33
CA CYS A 156 -2.36 3.16 -21.24
C CYS A 156 -0.96 2.56 -21.04
N ARG A 157 -0.83 1.24 -20.82
CA ARG A 157 0.49 0.57 -20.70
C ARG A 157 1.08 0.10 -22.04
N THR A 158 0.37 0.28 -23.16
CA THR A 158 0.81 -0.17 -24.49
C THR A 158 0.86 0.96 -25.51
N SER A 159 1.15 2.19 -25.09
CA SER A 159 1.37 3.35 -25.97
C SER A 159 2.72 3.97 -25.68
#